data_AF-A0A519RWF4-F1
#
_entry.id   AF-A0A519RWF4-F1
#
_cell.length_a   1.000
_cell.length_b   1.000
_cell.length_c   1.000
_cell.angle_alpha   90.00
_cell.angle_beta   90.00
_cell.angle_gamma   90.00
#
_symmetry.space_group_name_H-M   'P 1'
#
loop_
_entity.id
_entity.type
_entity.pdbx_description
1 polymer ?
#
loop_
_entity_poly.entity_id
_entity_poly.type
_entity_poly.pdbx_seq_one_letter_code
_entity_poly.pdbx_strand_id
1 'polypeptide(L)'
;PYGFLTFVTYKDVIVNVLSHLKEELKFNFLTDITAVHYPGKDHGIAVVYHLHNMVEKVRIRIKVFISEQNPTVPTATAVWKGANWMERETYDLFGVKFEGHPDLRRILNMDDLGVHPMLKQYPLEDPNRVDKKDEFFGR
;
A
#
# COMPACT_ATOMS: atom_id res chain seq x y z
N PRO A 1 12.31 -16.52 3.15
CA PRO A 1 11.90 -17.76 2.44
C PRO A 1 12.03 -17.76 0.89
N TYR A 2 12.43 -16.67 0.22
CA TYR A 2 12.91 -16.72 -1.19
C TYR A 2 13.83 -15.52 -1.45
N GLY A 3 15.10 -15.57 -1.00
CA GLY A 3 16.23 -14.71 -1.42
C GLY A 3 16.10 -13.17 -1.43
N PHE A 4 14.92 -12.60 -1.16
CA PHE A 4 14.62 -11.19 -1.33
C PHE A 4 14.76 -10.48 0.01
N LEU A 5 15.79 -9.65 0.11
CA LEU A 5 16.10 -8.92 1.33
C LEU A 5 14.91 -8.06 1.73
N THR A 6 14.36 -8.35 2.91
CA THR A 6 13.17 -7.68 3.44
C THR A 6 13.49 -7.12 4.81
N PHE A 7 13.35 -5.81 4.94
CA PHE A 7 13.46 -5.10 6.21
C PHE A 7 12.07 -4.81 6.76
N VAL A 8 11.96 -4.81 8.08
CA VAL A 8 10.77 -4.37 8.79
C VAL A 8 11.17 -3.13 9.59
N THR A 9 10.36 -2.08 9.51
CA THR A 9 10.61 -0.84 10.23
C THR A 9 9.31 -0.20 10.71
N TYR A 10 9.44 0.89 11.47
CA TYR A 10 8.33 1.65 12.03
C TYR A 10 7.99 2.85 11.16
N LYS A 11 6.73 3.31 11.22
CA LYS A 11 6.25 4.43 10.41
C LYS A 11 6.97 5.75 10.71
N ASP A 12 7.48 5.93 11.93
CA ASP A 12 8.10 7.20 12.35
C ASP A 12 9.48 7.41 11.72
N VAL A 13 10.15 6.33 11.32
CA VAL A 13 11.51 6.38 10.74
C VAL A 13 11.53 6.11 9.24
N ILE A 14 10.38 5.78 8.63
CA ILE A 14 10.34 5.31 7.23
C ILE A 14 10.90 6.33 6.26
N VAL A 15 10.58 7.62 6.42
CA VAL A 15 11.05 8.68 5.51
C VAL A 15 12.57 8.78 5.57
N ASN A 16 13.15 8.77 6.77
CA ASN A 16 14.61 8.84 6.95
C ASN A 16 15.31 7.64 6.32
N VAL A 17 14.74 6.43 6.50
CA VAL A 17 15.27 5.20 5.90
C VAL A 17 15.20 5.27 4.37
N LEU A 18 14.07 5.71 3.82
CA LEU A 18 13.86 5.83 2.37
C LEU A 18 14.81 6.87 1.75
N SER A 19 14.97 8.03 2.38
CA SER A 19 15.90 9.07 1.95
C SER A 19 17.34 8.57 1.96
N HIS A 20 17.78 7.93 3.06
CA HIS A 20 19.11 7.35 3.16
C HIS A 20 19.37 6.30 2.07
N LEU A 21 18.39 5.44 1.79
CA LEU A 21 18.51 4.43 0.73
C LEU A 21 18.63 5.05 -0.66
N LYS A 22 17.92 6.15 -0.91
CA LYS A 22 17.99 6.85 -2.19
C LYS A 22 19.34 7.57 -2.36
N GLU A 23 19.78 8.30 -1.34
CA GLU A 23 20.94 9.20 -1.39
C GLU A 23 22.27 8.45 -1.28
N GLU A 24 22.42 7.59 -0.26
CA GLU A 24 23.69 6.91 0.03
C GLU A 24 23.81 5.58 -0.74
N LEU A 25 22.72 4.82 -0.81
CA LEU A 25 22.72 3.46 -1.36
C LEU A 25 22.18 3.36 -2.79
N LYS A 26 21.92 4.50 -3.43
CA LYS A 26 21.53 4.64 -4.84
C LYS A 26 20.31 3.81 -5.24
N PHE A 27 19.33 3.63 -4.34
CA PHE A 27 18.01 3.08 -4.69
C PHE A 27 17.21 4.11 -5.50
N ASN A 28 17.59 4.24 -6.77
CA ASN A 28 17.09 5.27 -7.68
C ASN A 28 15.68 4.97 -8.22
N PHE A 29 15.20 3.73 -8.11
CA PHE A 29 13.90 3.33 -8.64
C PHE A 29 12.97 2.78 -7.55
N LEU A 30 11.89 3.50 -7.29
CA LEU A 30 10.74 3.01 -6.54
C LEU A 30 9.90 2.15 -7.48
N THR A 31 9.89 0.84 -7.23
CA THR A 31 9.22 -0.14 -8.09
C THR A 31 7.72 -0.18 -7.81
N ASP A 32 7.37 -0.21 -6.52
CA ASP A 32 5.98 -0.37 -6.10
C ASP A 32 5.79 0.08 -4.64
N ILE A 33 4.60 0.58 -4.33
CA ILE A 33 4.11 0.78 -2.96
C ILE A 33 2.74 0.13 -2.89
N THR A 34 2.62 -0.88 -2.04
CA THR A 34 1.36 -1.62 -1.82
C THR A 34 1.09 -1.78 -0.35
N ALA A 35 -0.11 -2.24 -0.01
CA ALA A 35 -0.43 -2.67 1.35
C ALA A 35 -0.96 -4.10 1.38
N VAL A 36 -0.90 -4.71 2.56
CA VAL A 36 -1.41 -6.06 2.81
C VAL A 36 -2.20 -6.05 4.11
N HIS A 37 -3.44 -6.51 4.06
CA HIS A 37 -4.28 -6.66 5.23
C HIS A 37 -4.02 -8.01 5.94
N TYR A 38 -3.63 -7.96 7.21
CA TYR A 38 -3.39 -9.07 8.13
C TYR A 38 -4.39 -9.04 9.30
N PRO A 39 -5.64 -9.49 9.10
CA PRO A 39 -6.63 -9.53 10.16
C PRO A 39 -6.15 -10.41 11.31
N GLY A 40 -6.34 -9.96 12.56
CA GLY A 40 -6.03 -10.72 13.77
C GLY A 40 -4.56 -10.70 14.24
N LYS A 41 -3.70 -9.86 13.65
CA LYS A 41 -2.36 -9.57 14.20
C LYS A 41 -2.34 -8.16 14.81
N ASP A 42 -1.47 -7.93 15.80
CA ASP A 42 -1.30 -6.64 16.51
C ASP A 42 -1.05 -5.44 15.58
N HIS A 43 -0.65 -5.71 14.33
CA HIS A 43 -0.54 -4.73 13.27
C HIS A 43 -1.35 -5.17 12.04
N GLY A 44 -2.58 -4.67 11.95
CA GLY A 44 -3.58 -5.10 10.99
C GLY A 44 -3.23 -4.84 9.52
N ILE A 45 -2.46 -3.79 9.21
CA ILE A 45 -2.07 -3.48 7.83
C ILE A 45 -0.55 -3.38 7.72
N ALA A 46 0.04 -3.92 6.65
CA ALA A 46 1.44 -3.75 6.33
C ALA A 46 1.59 -2.99 5.02
N VAL A 47 2.17 -1.79 5.05
CA VAL A 47 2.60 -1.05 3.87
C VAL A 47 3.95 -1.59 3.43
N VAL A 48 4.09 -1.87 2.14
CA VAL A 48 5.23 -2.53 1.53
C VAL A 48 5.82 -1.61 0.48
N TYR A 49 7.10 -1.28 0.63
CA TYR A 49 7.87 -0.52 -0.34
C TYR A 49 8.82 -1.46 -1.07
N HIS A 50 8.77 -1.44 -2.40
CA HIS A 50 9.69 -2.17 -3.26
C HIS A 50 10.67 -1.19 -3.90
N LEU A 51 11.95 -1.35 -3.57
CA LEU A 51 13.02 -0.48 -4.05
C LEU A 51 14.00 -1.27 -4.90
N HIS A 52 14.53 -0.60 -5.91
CA HIS A 52 15.50 -1.17 -6.83
C HIS A 52 16.63 -0.17 -7.05
N ASN A 53 17.85 -0.61 -6.78
CA ASN A 53 19.06 0.05 -7.24
C ASN A 53 19.38 -0.51 -8.63
N MET A 54 19.11 0.27 -9.67
CA MET A 54 19.32 -0.18 -11.06
C MET A 54 20.81 -0.29 -11.43
N VAL A 55 21.71 0.36 -10.68
CA VAL A 55 23.15 0.36 -10.92
C VAL A 55 23.74 -0.98 -10.45
N GLU A 56 23.51 -1.31 -9.19
CA GLU A 56 24.00 -2.55 -8.56
C GLU A 56 23.09 -3.75 -8.83
N LYS A 57 21.93 -3.53 -9.47
CA LYS A 57 20.90 -4.55 -9.77
C LYS A 57 20.37 -5.24 -8.51
N VAL A 58 20.38 -4.53 -7.39
CA VAL A 58 19.92 -5.02 -6.09
C VAL A 58 18.49 -4.55 -5.85
N ARG A 59 17.64 -5.47 -5.38
CA ARG A 59 16.26 -5.18 -4.99
C ARG A 59 16.06 -5.47 -3.52
N ILE A 60 15.33 -4.58 -2.85
CA ILE A 60 14.97 -4.73 -1.44
C ILE A 60 13.49 -4.48 -1.24
N ARG A 61 12.96 -5.02 -0.14
CA ARG A 61 11.60 -4.77 0.33
C ARG A 61 11.65 -4.16 1.71
N ILE A 62 10.81 -3.18 1.96
CA ILE A 62 10.63 -2.62 3.31
C ILE A 62 9.16 -2.81 3.67
N LYS A 63 8.89 -3.28 4.88
CA LYS A 63 7.55 -3.43 5.42
C LYS A 63 7.38 -2.53 6.63
N VAL A 64 6.30 -1.77 6.64
CA VAL A 64 5.88 -0.94 7.76
C VAL A 64 4.53 -1.46 8.23
N PHE A 65 4.49 -1.87 9.48
CA PHE A 65 3.29 -2.39 10.11
C PHE A 65 2.55 -1.24 10.81
N ILE A 66 1.24 -1.11 10.53
CA ILE A 66 0.37 -0.07 11.06
C ILE A 66 -0.93 -0.66 11.62
N SER A 67 -1.56 0.09 12.52
CA SER A 67 -2.87 -0.25 13.07
C SER A 67 -3.98 -0.04 12.03
N GLU A 68 -4.98 -0.92 12.04
CA GLU A 68 -6.17 -0.85 11.17
C GLU A 68 -7.12 0.28 11.58
N GLN A 69 -7.12 0.68 12.86
CA GLN A 69 -8.05 1.70 13.39
C GLN A 69 -7.71 3.11 12.91
N ASN A 70 -6.41 3.39 12.74
CA ASN A 70 -5.94 4.66 12.22
C ASN A 70 -4.69 4.42 11.34
N PRO A 71 -4.89 3.92 10.11
CA PRO A 71 -3.79 3.53 9.24
C PRO A 71 -3.15 4.77 8.62
N THR A 72 -2.22 5.40 9.34
CA THR A 72 -1.45 6.55 8.85
C THR A 72 0.02 6.21 8.68
N VAL A 73 0.62 6.71 7.59
CA VAL A 73 2.05 6.58 7.29
C VAL A 73 2.53 7.89 6.64
N PRO A 74 3.75 8.37 6.90
CA PRO A 74 4.31 9.50 6.16
C PRO A 74 4.42 9.23 4.66
N THR A 75 4.18 10.26 3.83
CA THR A 75 4.35 10.16 2.38
C THR A 75 5.82 9.96 1.97
N ALA A 76 6.05 9.14 0.95
CA ALA A 76 7.31 8.99 0.24
C ALA A 76 7.40 9.87 -1.01
N THR A 77 6.38 10.69 -1.31
CA THR A 77 6.37 11.61 -2.48
C THR A 77 7.52 12.61 -2.47
N ALA A 78 7.98 13.04 -1.29
CA ALA A 78 9.15 13.87 -1.13
C ALA A 78 10.45 13.18 -1.59
N VAL A 79 10.51 11.84 -1.48
CA VAL A 79 11.66 11.02 -1.85
C VAL A 79 11.57 10.61 -3.32
N TRP A 80 10.45 10.04 -3.76
CA TRP A 80 10.20 9.73 -5.18
C TRP A 80 8.88 10.35 -5.62
N LYS A 81 8.92 11.21 -6.65
CA LYS A 81 7.71 11.80 -7.24
C LYS A 81 6.72 10.74 -7.76
N GLY A 82 7.22 9.58 -8.18
CA GLY A 82 6.41 8.44 -8.63
C GLY A 82 5.55 7.82 -7.53
N ALA A 83 5.88 8.03 -6.24
CA ALA A 83 5.10 7.54 -5.12
C ALA A 83 3.67 8.10 -5.09
N ASN A 84 3.41 9.25 -5.73
CA ASN A 84 2.11 9.91 -5.71
C ASN A 84 0.97 8.98 -6.14
N TRP A 85 1.13 8.32 -7.29
CA TRP A 85 0.12 7.43 -7.82
C TRP A 85 -0.05 6.15 -6.99
N MET A 86 1.07 5.56 -6.55
CA MET A 86 1.06 4.30 -5.78
C MET A 86 0.49 4.50 -4.36
N GLU A 87 0.75 5.64 -3.74
CA GLU A 87 0.17 6.01 -2.44
C GLU A 87 -1.35 6.25 -2.56
N ARG A 88 -1.80 6.88 -3.64
CA ARG A 88 -3.23 7.05 -3.92
C ARG A 88 -3.93 5.72 -4.17
N GLU A 89 -3.31 4.81 -4.91
CA GLU A 89 -3.84 3.45 -5.11
C GLU A 89 -3.96 2.71 -3.76
N THR A 90 -2.91 2.79 -2.94
CA THR A 90 -2.90 2.15 -1.61
C THR A 90 -3.97 2.74 -0.68
N TYR A 91 -4.19 4.06 -0.75
CA TYR A 91 -5.29 4.72 -0.04
C TYR A 91 -6.66 4.24 -0.52
N ASP A 92 -6.87 4.15 -1.83
CA ASP A 92 -8.16 3.74 -2.40
C ASP A 92 -8.52 2.30 -2.01
N LEU A 93 -7.55 1.38 -2.11
CA LEU A 93 -7.75 -0.05 -1.90
C LEU A 93 -7.74 -0.50 -0.45
N PHE A 94 -6.91 0.12 0.41
CA PHE A 94 -6.68 -0.30 1.80
C PHE A 94 -7.00 0.76 2.84
N GLY A 95 -7.30 2.01 2.44
CA GLY A 95 -7.63 3.10 3.36
C GLY A 95 -6.44 3.72 4.08
N VAL A 96 -5.20 3.40 3.67
CA VAL A 96 -3.99 3.95 4.29
C VAL A 96 -3.84 5.43 3.95
N LYS A 97 -3.83 6.29 4.97
CA LYS A 97 -3.66 7.74 4.81
C LYS A 97 -2.18 8.12 4.82
N PHE A 98 -1.74 8.75 3.75
CA PHE A 98 -0.37 9.24 3.62
C PHE A 98 -0.26 10.70 4.09
N GLU A 99 0.40 10.92 5.22
CA GLU A 99 0.58 12.24 5.82
C GLU A 99 1.55 13.09 4.98
N GLY A 100 1.12 14.28 4.58
CA GLY A 100 1.90 15.20 3.73
C GLY A 100 1.76 14.95 2.22
N HIS A 101 0.91 14.04 1.79
CA HIS A 101 0.67 13.78 0.36
C HIS A 101 -0.02 14.98 -0.33
N PRO A 102 0.40 15.39 -1.54
CA PRO A 102 -0.10 16.61 -2.20
C PRO A 102 -1.56 16.55 -2.69
N ASP A 103 -2.03 15.38 -3.16
CA ASP A 103 -3.41 15.17 -3.65
C ASP A 103 -3.87 13.75 -3.31
N LEU A 104 -4.24 13.50 -2.04
CA LEU A 104 -4.67 12.17 -1.61
C LEU A 104 -6.18 12.01 -1.85
N ARG A 105 -6.52 11.41 -2.99
CA ARG A 105 -7.89 11.06 -3.38
C ARG A 105 -7.94 9.70 -4.07
N ARG A 106 -9.14 9.12 -4.13
CA ARG A 106 -9.41 7.87 -4.86
C ARG A 106 -8.98 8.00 -6.33
N ILE A 107 -8.73 6.86 -6.95
CA ILE A 107 -8.19 6.80 -8.31
C ILE A 107 -8.76 5.65 -9.13
N LEU A 108 -8.89 4.47 -8.53
CA LEU A 108 -9.42 3.28 -9.19
C LEU A 108 -10.93 3.17 -9.01
N ASN A 109 -11.43 3.55 -7.83
CA ASN A 109 -12.83 3.43 -7.48
C ASN A 109 -13.58 4.77 -7.61
N MET A 110 -14.92 4.68 -7.55
CA MET A 110 -15.80 5.85 -7.45
C MET A 110 -15.49 6.67 -6.20
N ASP A 111 -15.56 7.99 -6.32
CA ASP A 111 -15.23 8.93 -5.23
C ASP A 111 -16.10 8.69 -3.98
N ASP A 112 -17.37 8.34 -4.18
CA ASP A 112 -18.36 8.10 -3.12
C ASP A 112 -18.33 6.67 -2.54
N LEU A 113 -17.39 5.83 -2.97
CA LEU A 113 -17.27 4.48 -2.42
C LEU A 113 -16.94 4.59 -0.93
N GLY A 114 -17.80 4.07 -0.06
CA GLY A 114 -17.61 4.10 1.40
C GLY A 114 -16.69 3.00 1.95
N VAL A 115 -16.13 2.16 1.09
CA VAL A 115 -15.38 0.95 1.46
C VAL A 115 -13.99 0.92 0.79
N HIS A 116 -13.14 0.04 1.32
CA HIS A 116 -11.79 -0.23 0.81
C HIS A 116 -11.70 -1.69 0.37
N PRO A 117 -11.88 -1.99 -0.93
CA PRO A 117 -12.19 -3.33 -1.42
C PRO A 117 -11.18 -4.42 -1.05
N MET A 118 -9.90 -4.08 -0.88
CA MET A 118 -8.85 -5.08 -0.60
C MET A 118 -8.70 -5.41 0.89
N LEU A 119 -9.48 -4.77 1.77
CA LEU A 119 -9.57 -5.21 3.16
C LEU A 119 -10.35 -6.53 3.20
N LYS A 120 -9.70 -7.58 3.69
CA LYS A 120 -10.27 -8.94 3.92
C LYS A 120 -11.55 -9.01 4.77
N GLN A 121 -12.03 -7.90 5.33
CA GLN A 121 -13.33 -7.83 5.99
C GLN A 121 -14.50 -7.74 4.99
N TYR A 122 -14.23 -7.30 3.76
CA TYR A 122 -15.26 -7.17 2.74
C TYR A 122 -15.42 -8.48 1.93
N PRO A 123 -16.65 -8.91 1.66
CA PRO A 123 -16.92 -10.03 0.77
C PRO A 123 -16.52 -9.68 -0.67
N LEU A 124 -16.24 -10.71 -1.47
CA LEU A 124 -15.91 -10.55 -2.89
C LEU A 124 -17.06 -9.94 -3.70
N GLU A 125 -18.29 -10.25 -3.32
CA GLU A 125 -19.50 -9.80 -4.01
C GLU A 125 -20.24 -8.76 -3.18
N ASP A 126 -20.81 -7.78 -3.87
CA ASP A 126 -21.67 -6.79 -3.25
C ASP A 126 -22.96 -7.47 -2.77
N PRO A 127 -23.27 -7.45 -1.46
CA PRO A 127 -24.49 -8.05 -0.93
C PRO A 127 -25.77 -7.37 -1.44
N ASN A 128 -25.69 -6.15 -1.99
CA ASN A 128 -26.83 -5.42 -2.54
C ASN A 128 -27.08 -5.69 -4.03
N ARG A 129 -26.25 -6.54 -4.65
CA ARG A 129 -26.32 -6.84 -6.08
C ARG A 129 -27.48 -7.81 -6.37
N VAL A 130 -28.58 -7.29 -6.91
CA VAL A 130 -29.82 -8.03 -7.20
C VAL A 130 -29.89 -8.71 -8.58
N ASP A 131 -28.93 -8.44 -9.48
CA ASP A 131 -28.89 -9.02 -10.84
C ASP A 131 -28.26 -10.43 -10.89
N LYS A 132 -27.58 -10.86 -9.83
CA LYS A 132 -27.07 -12.23 -9.70
C LYS A 132 -28.09 -13.12 -8.97
N LYS A 133 -29.19 -13.44 -9.64
CA LYS A 133 -30.05 -14.56 -9.20
C LYS A 133 -29.57 -15.82 -9.92
N ASP A 134 -29.30 -16.88 -9.18
CA ASP A 134 -28.86 -18.18 -9.73
C ASP A 134 -29.82 -18.70 -10.82
N GLU A 135 -31.11 -18.34 -10.73
CA GLU A 135 -32.15 -18.60 -11.74
C GLU A 135 -31.76 -18.14 -13.16
N PHE A 136 -31.00 -17.05 -13.30
CA PHE A 136 -30.57 -16.53 -14.60
C PHE A 136 -29.28 -17.18 -15.13
N PHE A 137 -28.60 -17.98 -14.30
CA PHE A 137 -27.32 -18.62 -14.64
C PHE A 137 -27.40 -20.15 -14.72
N GLY A 138 -28.61 -20.72 -14.65
CA GLY A 138 -28.87 -22.14 -14.90
C GLY A 138 -28.17 -23.08 -13.90
N ARG A 139 -27.98 -22.62 -12.66
CA ARG A 139 -27.52 -23.43 -11.53
C ARG A 139 -28.63 -23.58 -10.51
#